data_AF-A0A3C0EQH2-F1
#
_entry.id   AF-A0A3C0EQH2-F1
#
_cell.length_a   1.000
_cell.length_b   1.000
_cell.length_c   1.000
_cell.angle_alpha   90.00
_cell.angle_beta   90.00
_cell.angle_gamma   90.00
#
_symmetry.space_group_name_H-M   'P 1'
#
loop_
_entity.id
_entity.type
_entity.pdbx_description
1 polymer ?
#
loop_
_entity_poly.entity_id
_entity_poly.type
_entity_poly.pdbx_seq_one_letter_code
_entity_poly.pdbx_strand_id
1 'polypeptide(L)'
;MMSQRTIDTVEQLEDQLSYPTQEVIEAMGKMKGNLIVLGAAGKMGPTLCRMAQRAFDFIGKGQKVTAVSRFSDPQIKKRLDSWGISTIKGDL
;
A
#
# COMPACT_ATOMS: atom_id res chain seq x y z
N MET A 1 21.18 -12.76 -6.44
CA MET A 1 20.59 -14.10 -6.67
C MET A 1 19.28 -14.15 -5.88
N MET A 2 18.14 -13.92 -6.53
CA MET A 2 16.85 -14.06 -5.86
C MET A 2 16.59 -15.56 -5.69
N SER A 3 16.84 -16.05 -4.47
CA SER A 3 16.44 -17.39 -4.06
C SER A 3 14.94 -17.51 -4.34
N GLN A 4 14.57 -18.51 -5.15
CA GLN A 4 13.20 -18.79 -5.53
C GLN A 4 12.47 -19.31 -4.28
N ARG A 5 11.95 -18.38 -3.47
CA ARG A 5 11.06 -18.71 -2.36
C ARG A 5 9.73 -19.11 -2.96
N THR A 6 9.26 -20.32 -2.66
CA THR A 6 7.87 -20.68 -2.87
C THR A 6 6.98 -19.73 -2.06
N ILE A 7 5.84 -19.37 -2.65
CA ILE A 7 4.81 -18.53 -2.02
C ILE A 7 3.65 -19.47 -1.70
N ASP A 8 3.42 -19.72 -0.41
CA ASP A 8 2.49 -20.75 0.06
C ASP A 8 1.16 -20.13 0.55
N THR A 9 1.13 -18.82 0.82
CA THR A 9 -0.04 -18.09 1.32
C THR A 9 -0.27 -16.77 0.59
N VAL A 10 -1.52 -16.30 0.60
CA VAL A 10 -1.89 -14.99 0.05
C VAL A 10 -1.20 -13.87 0.83
N GLU A 11 -1.04 -14.02 2.15
CA GLU A 11 -0.34 -13.06 3.00
C GLU A 11 1.13 -12.91 2.61
N GLN A 12 1.83 -14.01 2.31
CA GLN A 12 3.20 -13.99 1.80
C GLN A 12 3.27 -13.34 0.42
N LEU A 13 2.34 -13.67 -0.48
CA LEU A 13 2.26 -13.05 -1.80
C LEU A 13 2.12 -11.53 -1.67
N GLU A 14 1.19 -11.09 -0.82
CA GLU A 14 0.88 -9.69 -0.58
C GLU A 14 2.02 -8.95 0.10
N ASP A 15 2.75 -9.60 1.01
CA ASP A 15 3.95 -9.04 1.61
C ASP A 15 5.04 -8.79 0.57
N GLN A 16 5.27 -9.75 -0.32
CA GLN A 16 6.26 -9.63 -1.40
C GLN A 16 5.84 -8.59 -2.44
N LEU A 17 4.60 -8.65 -2.95
CA LEU A 17 4.09 -7.73 -3.97
C LEU A 17 4.04 -6.29 -3.49
N SER A 18 3.94 -6.05 -2.19
CA SER A 18 3.94 -4.70 -1.62
C SER A 18 5.32 -4.25 -1.15
N TYR A 19 6.39 -4.98 -1.43
CA TYR A 19 7.74 -4.48 -1.16
C TYR A 19 8.16 -3.52 -2.29
N PRO A 20 8.44 -2.23 -2.00
CA PRO A 20 8.77 -1.28 -3.06
C PRO A 20 10.15 -1.59 -3.65
N THR A 21 10.28 -1.46 -4.97
CA THR A 21 11.58 -1.47 -5.62
C THR A 21 12.30 -0.15 -5.40
N GLN A 22 13.59 -0.11 -5.74
CA GLN A 22 14.38 1.11 -5.65
C GLN A 22 13.80 2.23 -6.53
N GLU A 23 13.32 1.91 -7.72
CA GLU A 23 12.70 2.86 -8.65
C GLU A 23 11.40 3.44 -8.09
N VAL A 24 10.62 2.65 -7.34
CA VAL A 24 9.42 3.13 -6.65
C VAL A 24 9.80 4.12 -5.54
N ILE A 25 10.82 3.79 -4.73
CA ILE A 25 11.33 4.67 -3.68
C ILE A 25 11.80 6.01 -4.28
N GLU A 26 12.55 5.96 -5.37
CA GLU A 26 13.06 7.16 -6.05
C GLU A 26 11.94 8.00 -6.69
N ALA A 27 10.96 7.36 -7.33
CA ALA A 27 9.82 8.04 -7.91
C ALA A 27 8.99 8.75 -6.82
N MET A 28 8.69 8.04 -5.74
CA MET A 28 7.94 8.60 -4.61
C MET A 28 8.74 9.66 -3.85
N GLY A 29 10.06 9.54 -3.79
CA GLY A 29 10.95 10.52 -3.15
C GLY A 29 10.93 11.92 -3.78
N LYS A 30 10.48 12.02 -5.04
CA LYS A 30 10.29 13.27 -5.79
C LYS A 30 8.92 13.91 -5.53
N MET A 31 7.97 13.18 -4.96
CA MET A 31 6.62 13.70 -4.67
C MET A 31 6.64 14.66 -3.47
N LYS A 32 5.79 15.69 -3.54
CA LYS A 32 5.56 16.62 -2.44
C LYS A 32 4.21 16.32 -1.81
N GLY A 33 4.18 16.13 -0.49
CA GLY A 33 2.96 15.88 0.27
C GLY A 33 2.51 14.41 0.29
N ASN A 34 1.34 14.19 0.86
CA ASN A 34 0.74 12.87 1.07
C ASN A 34 0.15 12.29 -0.22
N LEU A 35 -0.08 10.97 -0.24
CA LEU A 35 -0.72 10.26 -1.37
C LEU A 35 -2.15 9.87 -1.00
N ILE A 36 -3.11 10.18 -1.87
CA ILE A 36 -4.47 9.64 -1.80
C ILE A 36 -4.64 8.59 -2.91
N VAL A 37 -5.14 7.41 -2.54
CA VAL A 37 -5.48 6.34 -3.49
C VAL A 37 -6.99 6.15 -3.51
N LEU A 38 -7.60 6.41 -4.66
CA LEU A 38 -9.03 6.23 -4.87
C LEU A 38 -9.32 4.82 -5.40
N GLY A 39 -10.45 4.24 -5.02
CA GLY A 39 -10.76 2.84 -5.35
C GLY A 39 -9.84 1.84 -4.62
N ALA A 40 -9.31 2.23 -3.45
CA ALA A 40 -8.28 1.48 -2.73
C ALA A 40 -8.69 0.08 -2.24
N ALA A 41 -9.98 -0.26 -2.26
CA ALA A 41 -10.47 -1.61 -1.94
C ALA A 41 -10.59 -2.52 -3.18
N GLY A 42 -10.16 -2.08 -4.36
CA GLY A 42 -10.11 -2.92 -5.56
C GLY A 42 -9.01 -3.98 -5.49
N LYS A 43 -8.92 -4.84 -6.52
CA LYS A 43 -8.01 -6.00 -6.54
C LYS A 43 -6.55 -5.68 -6.20
N MET A 44 -6.03 -4.58 -6.75
CA MET A 44 -4.64 -4.15 -6.53
C MET A 44 -4.51 -3.06 -5.46
N GLY A 45 -5.63 -2.49 -5.03
CA GLY A 45 -5.66 -1.28 -4.20
C GLY A 45 -4.93 -1.46 -2.86
N PRO A 46 -5.23 -2.51 -2.07
CA PRO A 46 -4.58 -2.71 -0.78
C PRO A 46 -3.07 -2.90 -0.91
N THR A 47 -2.64 -3.73 -1.85
CA THR A 47 -1.21 -4.00 -2.13
C THR A 47 -0.47 -2.73 -2.54
N LEU A 48 -1.07 -1.92 -3.43
CA LEU A 48 -0.51 -0.65 -3.88
C LEU A 48 -0.39 0.35 -2.73
N CYS A 49 -1.43 0.49 -1.90
CA CYS A 49 -1.39 1.38 -0.74
C CYS A 49 -0.28 0.98 0.23
N ARG A 50 -0.11 -0.33 0.47
CA ARG A 50 0.96 -0.86 1.33
C ARG A 50 2.35 -0.61 0.74
N MET A 51 2.53 -0.80 -0.55
CA MET A 51 3.79 -0.50 -1.24
C MET A 51 4.15 0.99 -1.10
N ALA A 52 3.18 1.86 -1.35
CA ALA A 52 3.38 3.29 -1.25
C ALA A 52 3.71 3.73 0.18
N GLN A 53 3.02 3.18 1.19
CA GLN A 53 3.30 3.50 2.60
C GLN A 53 4.72 3.06 2.98
N ARG A 54 5.12 1.84 2.60
CA ARG A 54 6.49 1.34 2.81
C ARG A 54 7.53 2.22 2.13
N ALA A 55 7.29 2.65 0.90
CA ALA A 55 8.21 3.54 0.21
C ALA A 55 8.39 4.87 0.96
N PHE A 56 7.30 5.47 1.47
CA PHE A 56 7.41 6.65 2.34
C PHE A 56 8.16 6.37 3.64
N ASP A 57 7.97 5.20 4.25
CA ASP A 57 8.72 4.79 5.44
C ASP A 57 10.22 4.67 5.13
N PHE A 58 10.62 4.10 3.99
CA PHE A 58 12.01 4.05 3.53
C PHE A 58 12.61 5.44 3.27
N ILE A 59 11.83 6.37 2.72
CA ILE A 59 12.28 7.73 2.42
C ILE A 59 12.47 8.55 3.72
N GLY A 60 11.74 8.24 4.79
CA GLY A 60 11.91 8.87 6.11
C GLY A 60 11.41 10.31 6.23
N LYS A 61 10.67 10.82 5.23
CA LYS A 61 10.18 12.21 5.19
C LYS A 61 8.77 12.41 5.77
N GLY A 62 8.17 11.34 6.30
CA GLY A 62 6.92 11.41 7.08
C GLY A 62 5.63 11.52 6.28
N GLN A 63 5.66 11.46 4.95
CA GLN A 63 4.45 11.44 4.14
C GLN A 63 3.61 10.18 4.41
N LYS A 64 2.30 10.29 4.19
CA LYS A 64 1.32 9.25 4.49
C LYS A 64 0.48 8.90 3.27
N VAL A 65 0.02 7.66 3.24
CA VAL A 65 -0.98 7.18 2.29
C VAL A 65 -2.36 7.23 2.93
N THR A 66 -3.35 7.72 2.19
CA THR A 66 -4.78 7.65 2.54
C THR A 66 -5.54 6.87 1.47
N ALA A 67 -6.22 5.81 1.90
CA ALA A 67 -6.99 4.92 1.05
C ALA A 67 -8.47 5.30 1.08
N VAL A 68 -9.04 5.61 -0.09
CA VAL A 68 -10.46 5.96 -0.25
C VAL A 68 -11.18 4.89 -1.04
N SER A 69 -12.28 4.37 -0.49
CA SER A 69 -13.16 3.44 -1.18
C SER A 69 -14.51 3.31 -0.47
N ARG A 70 -15.47 2.64 -1.11
CA ARG A 70 -16.75 2.31 -0.46
C ARG A 70 -16.58 1.36 0.72
N PHE A 71 -15.49 0.59 0.73
CA PHE A 71 -15.18 -0.42 1.75
C PHE A 71 -16.38 -1.32 2.07
N SER A 72 -17.01 -1.87 1.03
CA SER A 72 -18.14 -2.80 1.17
C SER A 72 -17.76 -4.05 1.95
N ASP A 73 -16.50 -4.50 1.82
CA ASP A 73 -15.90 -5.48 2.72
C ASP A 73 -15.13 -4.76 3.85
N PRO A 74 -15.60 -4.86 5.12
CA PRO A 74 -14.92 -4.23 6.26
C PRO A 74 -13.54 -4.84 6.56
N GLN A 75 -13.24 -6.05 6.09
CA GLN A 75 -11.93 -6.69 6.31
C GLN A 75 -10.82 -5.98 5.54
N ILE A 76 -11.12 -5.47 4.34
CA ILE A 76 -10.15 -4.70 3.55
C ILE A 76 -9.76 -3.41 4.30
N LYS A 77 -10.74 -2.71 4.88
CA LYS A 77 -10.48 -1.53 5.70
C LYS A 77 -9.59 -1.87 6.90
N LYS A 78 -9.96 -2.91 7.67
CA LYS A 78 -9.16 -3.36 8.83
C LYS A 78 -7.73 -3.73 8.45
N ARG A 79 -7.55 -4.37 7.29
CA ARG A 79 -6.22 -4.75 6.78
C ARG A 79 -5.37 -3.53 6.47
N LEU A 80 -5.92 -2.53 5.77
CA LEU A 80 -5.24 -1.26 5.50
C LEU A 80 -4.89 -0.52 6.80
N ASP A 81 -5.83 -0.44 7.73
CA ASP A 81 -5.62 0.19 9.05
C ASP A 81 -4.48 -0.52 9.82
N SER A 82 -4.41 -1.86 9.75
CA SER A 82 -3.35 -2.66 10.39
C SER A 82 -1.95 -2.41 9.82
N TRP A 83 -1.85 -1.85 8.62
CA TRP A 83 -0.61 -1.43 7.98
C TRP A 83 -0.30 0.05 8.22
N GLY A 84 -1.05 0.74 9.09
CA GLY A 84 -0.86 2.16 9.39
C GLY A 84 -1.34 3.09 8.29
N ILE A 85 -2.19 2.61 7.37
CA ILE A 85 -2.73 3.39 6.26
C ILE A 85 -4.08 3.96 6.68
N SER A 86 -4.22 5.28 6.61
CA SER A 86 -5.48 5.95 6.92
C SER A 86 -6.55 5.58 5.89
N THR A 87 -7.76 5.27 6.34
CA THR A 87 -8.88 4.90 5.46
C THR A 87 -10.03 5.91 5.54
N ILE A 88 -10.59 6.28 4.39
CA ILE A 88 -11.77 7.15 4.28
C ILE A 88 -12.83 6.42 3.46
N LYS A 89 -14.01 6.19 4.06
CA LYS A 89 -15.15 5.66 3.30
C LYS A 89 -15.69 6.73 2.37
N GLY A 90 -15.76 6.45 1.08
CA GLY A 90 -16.23 7.39 0.06
C GLY A 90 -16.57 6.68 -1.25
N ASP A 91 -17.31 7.34 -2.11
CA ASP A 91 -17.66 6.88 -3.46
C ASP A 91 -17.27 7.95 -4.48
N LEU A 92 -17.11 7.57 -5.75
CA LEU A 92 -16.72 8.44 -6.86
C LEU A 92 -17.78 8.48 -7.96
#